data_AF-A0A2V2T695-F1
#
_entry.id   AF-A0A2V2T695-F1
#
_cell.length_a   1.000
_cell.length_b   1.000
_cell.length_c   1.000
_cell.angle_alpha   90.00
_cell.angle_beta   90.00
_cell.angle_gamma   90.00
#
_symmetry.space_group_name_H-M   'P 1'
#
loop_
_entity.id
_entity.type
_entity.pdbx_description
1 polymer ?
#
loop_
_entity_poly.entity_id
_entity_poly.type
_entity_poly.pdbx_seq_one_letter_code
_entity_poly.pdbx_strand_id
1 'polypeptide(L)'
;MNPLYALPEFSNLLLQASSSLREVGAENLADLFANALYDRSQVDQAIAKLRIRVAQGESPADPDGDAPWSGAGKAAQEYTLRLIQRLDRCISLNRVSL
;
A
#
# COMPACT_ATOMS: atom_id res chain seq x y z
N MET A 1 8.15 -16.14 -0.63
CA MET A 1 6.82 -15.67 -0.17
C MET A 1 6.77 -15.77 1.34
N ASN A 2 6.43 -14.68 2.01
CA ASN A 2 6.24 -14.66 3.46
C ASN A 2 4.96 -15.45 3.82
N PRO A 3 5.01 -16.47 4.72
CA PRO A 3 3.83 -17.26 5.09
C PRO A 3 2.67 -16.41 5.64
N LEU A 4 2.98 -15.23 6.16
CA LEU A 4 2.03 -14.25 6.66
C LEU A 4 1.03 -13.78 5.60
N TYR A 5 1.40 -13.82 4.31
CA TYR A 5 0.52 -13.40 3.21
C TYR A 5 -0.66 -14.34 2.98
N ALA A 6 -0.57 -15.58 3.48
CA ALA A 6 -1.67 -16.55 3.43
C ALA A 6 -2.73 -16.33 4.53
N LEU A 7 -2.45 -15.46 5.52
CA LEU A 7 -3.34 -15.24 6.64
C LEU A 7 -4.58 -14.40 6.23
N PRO A 8 -5.79 -14.77 6.68
CA PRO A 8 -7.00 -13.98 6.44
C PRO A 8 -6.88 -12.53 6.94
N GLU A 9 -6.21 -12.34 8.08
CA GLU A 9 -5.98 -11.03 8.68
C GLU A 9 -5.10 -10.15 7.78
N PHE A 10 -4.16 -10.76 7.06
CA PHE A 10 -3.34 -10.05 6.08
C PHE A 10 -4.14 -9.68 4.83
N SER A 11 -5.15 -10.49 4.47
CA SER A 11 -6.09 -10.12 3.41
C SER A 11 -6.91 -8.88 3.77
N ASN A 12 -7.34 -8.77 5.02
CA ASN A 12 -7.99 -7.54 5.51
C ASN A 12 -7.05 -6.32 5.43
N LEU A 13 -5.76 -6.49 5.73
CA LEU A 13 -4.77 -5.42 5.58
C LEU A 13 -4.61 -4.98 4.12
N LEU A 14 -4.53 -5.92 3.17
CA LEU A 14 -4.43 -5.61 1.75
C LEU A 14 -5.71 -4.92 1.22
N LEU A 15 -6.89 -5.36 1.68
CA LEU A 15 -8.17 -4.70 1.38
C LEU A 15 -8.21 -3.27 1.92
N GLN A 16 -7.83 -3.07 3.18
CA GLN A 16 -7.73 -1.74 3.78
C GLN A 16 -6.77 -0.86 3.01
N ALA A 17 -5.58 -1.36 2.68
CA ALA A 17 -4.59 -0.66 1.86
C ALA A 17 -5.16 -0.24 0.51
N SER A 18 -5.79 -1.17 -0.23
CA SER A 18 -6.45 -0.89 -1.51
C SER A 18 -7.50 0.22 -1.37
N SER A 19 -8.43 0.11 -0.42
CA SER A 19 -9.49 1.11 -0.25
C SER A 19 -8.94 2.49 0.10
N SER A 20 -7.98 2.56 1.03
CA SER A 20 -7.35 3.82 1.41
C SER A 20 -6.56 4.45 0.27
N LEU A 21 -5.91 3.65 -0.57
CA LEU A 21 -5.16 4.15 -1.72
C LEU A 21 -6.08 4.76 -2.77
N ARG A 22 -7.30 4.23 -2.95
CA ARG A 22 -8.31 4.85 -3.83
C ARG A 22 -8.78 6.20 -3.32
N GLU A 23 -8.98 6.34 -2.01
CA GLU A 23 -9.41 7.62 -1.41
C GLU A 23 -8.39 8.75 -1.63
N VAL A 24 -7.12 8.41 -1.79
CA VAL A 24 -6.03 9.37 -2.02
C VAL A 24 -5.63 9.49 -3.49
N GLY A 25 -6.41 8.91 -4.42
CA GLY A 25 -6.16 8.99 -5.86
C GLY A 25 -4.96 8.18 -6.36
N ALA A 26 -4.53 7.17 -5.61
CA ALA A 26 -3.47 6.23 -6.00
C ALA A 26 -4.09 4.93 -6.55
N GLU A 27 -4.83 5.05 -7.65
CA GLU A 27 -5.66 3.97 -8.20
C GLU A 27 -4.84 2.76 -8.68
N ASN A 28 -3.69 3.00 -9.33
CA ASN A 28 -2.84 1.91 -9.81
C ASN A 28 -2.23 1.11 -8.65
N LEU A 29 -1.83 1.80 -7.59
CA LEU A 29 -1.38 1.17 -6.35
C LEU A 29 -2.51 0.41 -5.68
N ALA A 30 -3.72 0.97 -5.62
CA ALA A 30 -4.87 0.27 -5.08
C ALA A 30 -5.18 -1.04 -5.85
N ASP A 31 -5.12 -1.00 -7.18
CA ASP A 31 -5.31 -2.17 -8.04
C ASP A 31 -4.23 -3.23 -7.80
N LEU A 32 -2.97 -2.84 -7.58
CA LEU A 32 -1.90 -3.77 -7.21
C LEU A 32 -2.17 -4.46 -5.87
N PHE A 33 -2.65 -3.72 -4.86
CA PHE A 33 -3.04 -4.30 -3.58
C PHE A 33 -4.27 -5.22 -3.70
N ALA A 34 -5.22 -4.87 -4.56
CA ALA A 34 -6.39 -5.70 -4.86
C ALA A 34 -5.98 -6.98 -5.60
N ASN A 35 -5.10 -6.90 -6.61
CA ASN A 35 -4.55 -8.06 -7.31
C ASN A 35 -3.76 -8.96 -6.35
N ALA A 36 -3.05 -8.38 -5.39
CA ALA A 36 -2.32 -9.10 -4.35
C ALA A 36 -3.23 -9.88 -3.36
N LEU A 37 -4.55 -9.65 -3.38
CA LEU A 37 -5.52 -10.52 -2.67
C LEU A 37 -5.69 -11.87 -3.37
N TYR A 38 -5.65 -11.86 -4.70
CA TYR A 38 -5.82 -13.05 -5.54
C TYR A 38 -4.48 -13.74 -5.80
N ASP A 39 -3.44 -12.97 -6.10
CA ASP A 39 -2.09 -13.44 -6.38
C ASP A 39 -1.12 -12.97 -5.29
N ARG A 40 -0.84 -13.85 -4.33
CA ARG A 40 0.02 -13.55 -3.19
C ARG A 40 1.49 -13.34 -3.55
N SER A 41 1.90 -13.69 -4.76
CA SER A 41 3.26 -13.41 -5.24
C SER A 41 3.48 -11.91 -5.50
N GLN A 42 2.41 -11.14 -5.73
CA GLN A 42 2.46 -9.71 -6.01
C GLN A 42 2.52 -8.82 -4.76
N VAL A 43 2.34 -9.39 -3.56
CA VAL A 43 2.32 -8.64 -2.31
C VAL A 43 3.64 -7.87 -2.09
N ASP A 44 4.77 -8.53 -2.29
CA ASP A 44 6.09 -7.91 -2.14
C ASP A 44 6.27 -6.74 -3.12
N GLN A 45 5.81 -6.92 -4.36
CA GLN A 45 5.86 -5.88 -5.40
C GLN A 45 4.96 -4.68 -5.05
N ALA A 46 3.74 -4.93 -4.57
CA ALA A 46 2.80 -3.88 -4.17
C ALA A 46 3.37 -3.03 -3.02
N ILE A 47 3.95 -3.70 -2.01
CA ILE A 47 4.61 -3.02 -0.88
C ILE A 47 5.82 -2.22 -1.35
N ALA A 48 6.64 -2.79 -2.24
CA ALA A 48 7.82 -2.10 -2.77
C ALA A 48 7.41 -0.82 -3.54
N LYS A 49 6.41 -0.90 -4.42
CA LYS A 49 5.88 0.27 -5.14
C LYS A 49 5.32 1.31 -4.16
N LEU A 50 4.62 0.87 -3.11
CA LEU A 50 4.12 1.77 -2.08
C LEU A 50 5.25 2.50 -1.32
N ARG A 51 6.35 1.80 -0.98
CA ARG A 51 7.53 2.43 -0.36
C ARG A 51 8.15 3.49 -1.25
N ILE A 52 8.30 3.19 -2.55
CA ILE A 52 8.85 4.13 -3.54
C ILE A 52 7.95 5.37 -3.61
N ARG A 53 6.63 5.18 -3.72
CA ARG A 53 5.62 6.24 -3.75
C ARG A 53 5.67 7.14 -2.53
N VAL A 54 5.83 6.57 -1.34
CA VAL A 54 5.95 7.33 -0.07
C VAL A 54 7.27 8.11 -0.03
N ALA A 55 8.38 7.50 -0.48
CA ALA A 55 9.69 8.14 -0.52
C ALA A 55 9.77 9.30 -1.54
N GLN A 56 9.00 9.23 -2.63
CA GLN A 56 8.92 10.28 -3.66
C GLN A 56 8.14 11.53 -3.20
N GLY A 57 7.29 11.42 -2.17
CA GLY A 57 6.57 12.55 -1.57
C GLY A 57 5.70 13.32 -2.56
N GLU A 58 5.65 14.65 -2.46
CA GLU A 58 4.88 15.56 -3.34
C GLU A 58 5.37 15.62 -4.80
N SER A 59 6.06 14.60 -5.30
CA SER A 59 6.55 14.58 -6.69
C SER A 59 5.39 14.68 -7.70
N PRO A 60 5.59 15.46 -8.78
CA PRO A 60 4.56 15.69 -9.79
C PRO A 60 4.39 14.44 -10.64
N ALA A 61 3.21 13.83 -10.52
CA ALA A 61 2.71 12.67 -11.28
C ALA A 61 3.59 11.42 -11.19
N ASP A 62 2.99 10.31 -10.73
CA ASP A 62 3.64 9.02 -10.93
C ASP A 62 3.73 8.75 -12.45
N PRO A 63 4.85 8.21 -12.97
CA PRO A 63 4.92 7.80 -14.38
C PRO A 63 3.86 6.74 -14.75
N ASP A 64 3.28 6.06 -13.77
CA ASP A 64 2.15 5.12 -13.93
C ASP A 64 0.77 5.82 -14.06
N GLY A 65 0.69 7.16 -13.97
CA GLY A 65 -0.55 7.93 -14.21
C GLY A 65 -1.40 8.23 -12.96
N ASP A 66 -0.92 7.86 -11.76
CA ASP A 66 -1.58 8.24 -10.51
C ASP A 66 -1.52 9.76 -10.27
N ALA A 67 -2.58 10.31 -9.68
CA ALA A 67 -2.64 11.71 -9.34
C ALA A 67 -1.45 12.10 -8.45
N PRO A 68 -0.83 13.28 -8.64
CA PRO A 68 0.20 13.74 -7.73
C PRO A 68 -0.36 13.81 -6.30
N TRP A 69 0.48 13.50 -5.30
CA TRP A 69 0.14 13.69 -3.89
C TRP A 69 -0.38 15.10 -3.60
N SER A 70 0.09 16.09 -4.38
CA SER A 70 -0.36 17.49 -4.31
C SER A 70 -1.87 17.68 -4.52
N GLY A 71 -2.55 16.74 -5.19
CA GLY A 71 -4.01 16.74 -5.35
C GLY A 71 -4.77 16.16 -4.16
N ALA A 72 -4.17 15.22 -3.41
CA ALA A 72 -4.77 14.56 -2.25
C ALA A 72 -4.43 15.24 -0.90
N GLY A 73 -3.41 16.11 -0.88
CA GLY A 73 -3.02 16.91 0.28
C GLY A 73 -2.14 16.17 1.30
N LYS A 74 -1.51 16.92 2.21
CA LYS A 74 -0.58 16.40 3.23
C LYS A 74 -1.15 15.27 4.10
N ALA A 75 -2.45 15.31 4.38
CA ALA A 75 -3.13 14.29 5.19
C ALA A 75 -3.11 12.91 4.53
N ALA A 76 -3.26 12.87 3.20
CA ALA A 76 -3.21 11.65 2.42
C ALA A 76 -1.81 11.02 2.48
N GLN A 77 -0.77 11.85 2.35
CA GLN A 77 0.63 11.40 2.41
C GLN A 77 0.96 10.83 3.79
N GLU A 78 0.51 11.51 4.84
CA GLU A 78 0.68 11.06 6.22
C GLU A 78 -0.06 9.74 6.47
N TYR A 79 -1.28 9.59 5.95
CA TYR A 79 -2.06 8.35 6.07
C TYR A 79 -1.32 7.16 5.43
N THR A 80 -0.84 7.32 4.20
CA THR A 80 -0.14 6.24 3.51
C THR A 80 1.22 5.93 4.12
N LEU A 81 1.89 6.92 4.71
CA LEU A 81 3.08 6.70 5.52
C LEU A 81 2.78 5.87 6.79
N ARG A 82 1.64 6.10 7.46
CA ARG A 82 1.21 5.25 8.58
C ARG A 82 0.86 3.83 8.12
N LEU A 83 0.26 3.70 6.94
CA LEU A 83 -0.11 2.41 6.36
C LEU A 83 1.13 1.56 6.04
N ILE A 84 2.16 2.14 5.41
CA ILE A 84 3.40 1.40 5.13
C ILE A 84 4.12 1.01 6.42
N GLN A 85 4.15 1.88 7.43
CA GLN A 85 4.72 1.56 8.73
C GLN A 85 3.99 0.40 9.41
N ARG A 86 2.66 0.33 9.29
CA ARG A 86 1.86 -0.78 9.82
C ARG A 86 2.16 -2.09 9.09
N LEU A 87 2.26 -2.06 7.76
CA LEU A 87 2.62 -3.23 6.95
C LEU A 87 4.03 -3.73 7.30
N ASP A 88 5.00 -2.83 7.38
CA ASP A 88 6.39 -3.16 7.75
C ASP A 88 6.48 -3.74 9.16
N ARG A 89 5.70 -3.21 10.10
CA ARG A 89 5.60 -3.76 11.45
C ARG A 89 5.02 -5.17 11.47
N CYS A 90 4.00 -5.45 10.66
CA CYS A 90 3.43 -6.80 10.58
C CYS A 90 4.43 -7.80 9.99
N ILE A 91 5.16 -7.39 8.94
CA ILE A 91 6.16 -8.22 8.27
C ILE A 91 7.36 -8.49 9.18
N SER A 92 7.90 -7.45 9.83
CA SER A 92 9.06 -7.57 10.73
C SER A 92 8.77 -8.40 11.98
N LEU A 93 7.56 -8.30 12.54
CA LEU A 93 7.16 -9.09 13.70
C LEU A 93 6.62 -10.48 13.33
N ASN A 94 6.56 -10.79 12.04
CA ASN A 94 5.95 -12.00 11.49
C ASN A 94 4.54 -12.30 12.07
N ARG A 95 3.75 -11.25 12.34
CA ARG A 95 2.39 -11.36 12.88
C ARG A 95 1.51 -10.22 12.40
N VAL A 96 0.22 -10.48 12.19
CA VAL A 96 -0.76 -9.41 11.97
C VAL A 96 -1.20 -8.86 13.33
N SER A 97 -0.88 -7.60 13.60
CA SER A 97 -1.40 -6.86 14.76
C SER A 97 -2.55 -6.00 14.28
N LEU A 98 -3.77 -6.32 14.72
CA LEU A 98 -4.97 -5.53 14.45
C LEU A 98 -4.82 -4.13 15.05
#